data_AF-A0A5Z1S5E8-F1
#
_entry.id   AF-A0A5Z1S5E8-F1
#
_cell.length_a   1.000
_cell.length_b   1.000
_cell.length_c   1.000
_cell.angle_alpha   90.00
_cell.angle_beta   90.00
_cell.angle_gamma   90.00
#
_symmetry.space_group_name_H-M   'P 1'
#
loop_
_entity.id
_entity.type
_entity.pdbx_description
1 polymer ?
#
loop_
_entity_poly.entity_id
_entity_poly.type
_entity_poly.pdbx_seq_one_letter_code
_entity_poly.pdbx_strand_id
1 'polypeptide(L)'
;DLVIDYEHQSLKNEKAPAAGWIKELYLENDALMAKAEFNEEAKKYIANKQYRYLSPVFEFNSKDNKSGELVRAKLHSVALTNTPFIDELGELIANKNNIHQNKGEKMDEKIKELESQIIALKNDNSSLALQNEALKKQNEESVKNLASSLVDNAL
;
A
#
# COMPACT_ATOMS: atom_id res chain seq x y z
N ASP A 1 6.27 15.22 17.06
CA ASP A 1 6.57 13.84 17.45
C ASP A 1 6.40 13.67 18.93
N LEU A 2 5.98 12.48 19.34
CA LEU A 2 5.84 12.06 20.73
C LEU A 2 6.68 10.79 20.94
N VAL A 3 7.40 10.72 22.05
CA VAL A 3 8.36 9.63 22.29
C VAL A 3 7.64 8.31 22.61
N ILE A 4 8.15 7.23 22.03
CA ILE A 4 7.95 5.88 22.56
C ILE A 4 9.23 5.49 23.30
N ASP A 5 9.16 5.29 24.61
CA ASP A 5 10.30 4.88 25.44
C ASP A 5 10.23 3.39 25.81
N TYR A 6 11.21 2.92 26.57
CA TYR A 6 11.18 1.59 27.19
C TYR A 6 10.82 1.72 28.67
N GLU A 7 9.90 0.89 29.16
CA GLU A 7 9.59 0.75 30.61
C GLU A 7 9.41 2.09 31.36
N HIS A 8 8.73 3.04 30.72
CA HIS A 8 8.40 4.38 31.24
C HIS A 8 9.63 5.18 31.70
N GLN A 9 10.78 4.96 31.05
CA GLN A 9 12.04 5.62 31.42
C GLN A 9 11.99 7.14 31.29
N SER A 10 11.14 7.72 30.43
CA SER A 10 11.01 9.18 30.32
C SER A 10 10.42 9.84 31.57
N LEU A 11 9.85 9.05 32.50
CA LEU A 11 9.39 9.53 33.80
C LEU A 11 10.46 9.40 34.90
N LYS A 12 11.57 8.74 34.59
CA LYS A 12 12.66 8.47 35.53
C LYS A 12 13.79 9.45 35.27
N ASN A 13 14.56 9.78 36.31
CA ASN A 13 15.73 10.64 36.18
C ASN A 13 16.97 9.85 35.72
N GLU A 14 16.80 9.04 34.69
CA GLU A 14 17.79 8.09 34.16
C GLU A 14 17.84 8.17 32.63
N LYS A 15 18.77 7.42 32.01
CA LYS A 15 18.88 7.38 30.56
C LYS A 15 17.63 6.72 29.95
N ALA A 16 16.91 7.48 29.14
CA ALA A 16 15.70 7.04 28.43
C ALA A 16 15.91 7.05 26.90
N PRO A 17 16.49 5.99 26.30
CA PRO A 17 16.55 5.88 24.85
C PRO A 17 15.13 5.72 24.26
N ALA A 18 14.86 6.40 23.15
CA ALA A 18 13.60 6.24 22.43
C ALA A 18 13.57 4.90 21.68
N ALA A 19 12.57 4.07 21.95
CA ALA A 19 12.21 2.90 21.15
C ALA A 19 11.65 3.30 19.77
N GLY A 20 11.05 4.48 19.70
CA GLY A 20 10.43 5.00 18.49
C GLY A 20 9.76 6.35 18.72
N TRP A 21 8.98 6.77 17.72
CA TRP A 21 8.29 8.05 17.72
C TRP A 21 6.90 7.92 17.13
N ILE A 22 5.90 8.48 17.79
CA ILE A 22 4.58 8.73 17.21
C ILE A 22 4.69 10.02 16.39
N LYS A 23 4.41 9.89 15.09
CA LYS A 23 4.48 10.96 14.09
C LYS A 23 3.16 11.71 13.95
N GLU A 24 2.06 11.00 14.16
CA GLU A 24 0.72 11.55 13.96
C GLU A 24 -0.25 10.91 14.95
N LEU A 25 -1.16 11.73 15.49
CA LEU A 25 -2.31 11.31 16.27
C LEU A 25 -3.57 11.73 15.51
N TYR A 26 -4.55 10.83 15.40
CA TYR A 26 -5.79 11.09 14.68
C TYR A 26 -6.95 10.32 15.30
N LEU A 27 -8.18 10.76 15.04
CA LEU A 27 -9.39 10.08 15.50
C LEU A 27 -9.92 9.19 14.39
N GLU A 28 -10.27 7.95 14.74
CA GLU A 28 -10.88 6.99 13.84
C GLU A 28 -11.82 6.08 14.65
N ASN A 29 -13.07 5.92 14.20
CA ASN A 29 -14.08 5.08 14.87
C ASN A 29 -14.22 5.36 16.39
N ASP A 30 -14.32 6.64 16.78
CA ASP A 30 -14.36 7.10 18.19
C ASP A 30 -13.16 6.66 19.05
N ALA A 31 -12.06 6.24 18.43
CA ALA A 31 -10.80 5.90 19.10
C ALA A 31 -9.68 6.88 18.71
N LEU A 32 -8.78 7.12 19.66
CA LEU A 32 -7.53 7.84 19.40
C LEU A 32 -6.49 6.88 18.82
N MET A 33 -6.10 7.14 17.58
CA MET A 33 -5.13 6.34 16.84
C MET A 33 -3.80 7.08 16.69
N ALA A 34 -2.74 6.31 16.45
CA ALA A 34 -1.38 6.83 16.31
C ALA A 34 -0.64 6.18 15.14
N LYS A 35 0.08 6.98 14.34
CA LYS A 35 1.11 6.47 13.41
C LYS A 35 2.46 6.52 14.10
N ALA A 36 3.09 5.36 14.27
CA ALA A 36 4.35 5.22 14.98
C ALA A 36 5.46 4.64 14.10
N GLU A 37 6.68 5.10 14.34
CA GLU A 37 7.90 4.58 13.74
C GLU A 37 8.82 4.04 14.84
N PHE A 38 9.07 2.74 14.82
CA PHE A 38 10.03 2.10 15.72
C PHE A 38 11.45 2.12 15.13
N ASN A 39 12.45 2.24 15.99
CA ASN A 39 13.84 2.05 15.61
C ASN A 39 14.15 0.55 15.37
N GLU A 40 15.34 0.25 14.84
CA GLU A 40 15.73 -1.14 14.53
C GLU A 40 15.88 -2.04 15.77
N GLU A 41 16.22 -1.48 16.93
CA GLU A 41 16.34 -2.23 18.18
C GLU A 41 14.96 -2.63 18.72
N ALA A 42 14.03 -1.68 18.80
CA ALA A 42 12.65 -1.92 19.21
C ALA A 42 11.95 -2.92 18.28
N LYS A 43 12.16 -2.82 16.96
CA LYS A 43 11.64 -3.81 16.00
C LYS A 43 12.14 -5.22 16.31
N LYS A 44 13.43 -5.39 16.65
CA LYS A 44 13.99 -6.69 17.04
C LYS A 44 13.37 -7.20 18.34
N TYR A 45 13.22 -6.33 19.34
CA TYR A 45 12.59 -6.68 20.60
C TYR A 45 11.14 -7.14 20.43
N ILE A 46 10.35 -6.45 19.62
CA ILE A 46 8.97 -6.83 19.32
C ILE A 46 8.95 -8.15 18.53
N ALA A 47 9.78 -8.29 17.49
CA ALA A 47 9.87 -9.51 16.68
C ALA A 47 10.27 -10.74 17.51
N ASN A 48 11.17 -10.57 18.48
CA ASN A 48 11.61 -11.61 19.40
C ASN A 48 10.69 -11.78 20.62
N LYS A 49 9.56 -11.06 20.68
CA LYS A 49 8.60 -11.08 21.79
C LYS A 49 9.21 -10.73 23.15
N GLN A 50 10.29 -9.95 23.16
CA GLN A 50 10.92 -9.41 24.37
C GLN A 50 10.11 -8.27 24.96
N TYR A 51 9.34 -7.58 24.13
CA TYR A 51 8.36 -6.57 24.52
C TYR A 51 7.07 -6.79 23.73
N ARG A 52 5.92 -6.64 24.38
CA ARG A 52 4.63 -6.99 23.79
C ARG A 52 3.58 -5.90 23.80
N TYR A 53 3.69 -4.89 24.67
CA TYR A 53 2.60 -3.96 24.90
C TYR A 53 3.05 -2.51 24.79
N LEU A 54 2.06 -1.64 24.55
CA LEU A 54 2.21 -0.20 24.68
C LEU A 54 1.44 0.27 25.91
N SER A 55 2.01 1.22 26.66
CA SER A 55 1.36 1.85 27.81
C SER A 55 1.46 3.37 27.70
N PRO A 56 0.36 4.08 27.39
CA PRO A 56 0.37 5.54 27.32
C PRO A 56 0.51 6.18 28.72
N VAL A 57 1.11 7.37 28.76
CA VAL A 57 1.18 8.22 29.96
C VAL A 57 0.46 9.52 29.68
N PHE A 58 -0.56 9.83 30.49
CA PHE A 58 -1.30 11.08 30.39
C PHE A 58 -0.97 12.03 31.55
N GLU A 59 -0.74 13.29 31.20
CA GLU A 59 -0.74 14.41 32.14
C GLU A 59 -2.12 15.06 32.12
N PHE A 60 -2.73 15.23 33.28
CA PHE A 60 -4.03 15.91 33.40
C PHE A 60 -3.86 17.33 33.90
N ASN A 61 -4.73 18.23 33.42
CA ASN A 61 -4.70 19.66 33.76
C ASN A 61 -3.33 20.31 33.49
N SER A 62 -2.69 19.92 32.40
CA SER A 62 -1.39 20.44 31.96
C SER A 62 -1.54 21.62 30.99
N LYS A 63 -0.48 22.38 30.77
CA LYS A 63 -0.45 23.37 29.68
C LYS A 63 -0.04 22.69 28.38
N ASP A 64 -0.69 23.06 27.28
CA ASP A 64 -0.24 22.69 25.95
C ASP A 64 1.09 23.39 25.64
N ASN A 65 2.04 22.66 25.09
CA ASN A 65 3.40 23.15 24.88
C ASN A 65 3.49 24.23 23.79
N LYS A 66 2.52 24.29 22.87
CA LYS A 66 2.52 25.26 21.76
C LYS A 66 1.77 26.54 22.10
N SER A 67 0.56 26.40 22.62
CA SER A 67 -0.35 27.51 22.93
C SER A 67 -0.20 28.04 24.35
N GLY A 68 0.31 27.23 25.29
CA GLY A 68 0.37 27.56 26.71
C GLY A 68 -0.99 27.48 27.43
N GLU A 69 -2.06 27.14 26.71
CA GLU A 69 -3.41 27.00 27.26
C GLU A 69 -3.55 25.76 28.12
N LEU A 70 -4.47 25.81 29.07
CA LEU A 70 -4.79 24.66 29.92
C LEU A 70 -5.55 23.60 29.11
N VAL A 71 -5.02 22.39 29.07
CA VAL A 71 -5.67 21.22 28.47
C VAL A 71 -6.01 20.19 29.54
N ARG A 72 -7.15 19.52 29.36
CA ARG A 72 -7.64 18.52 30.34
C ARG A 72 -6.75 17.31 30.42
N ALA A 73 -6.27 16.83 29.27
CA ALA A 73 -5.38 15.70 29.15
C ALA A 73 -4.36 15.96 28.04
N LYS A 74 -3.12 15.58 28.29
CA LYS A 74 -2.01 15.63 27.34
C LYS A 74 -1.32 14.29 27.37
N LEU A 75 -1.10 13.71 26.19
CA LEU A 75 -0.29 12.51 26.05
C LEU A 75 1.18 12.90 26.18
N HIS A 76 1.86 12.42 27.23
CA HIS A 76 3.24 12.76 27.56
C HIS A 76 4.25 11.84 26.84
N SER A 77 4.02 10.53 26.91
CA SER A 77 4.83 9.50 26.27
C SER A 77 4.02 8.20 26.14
N VAL A 78 4.55 7.24 25.39
CA VAL A 78 4.06 5.86 25.36
C VAL A 78 5.22 4.92 25.66
N ALA A 79 5.05 3.96 26.55
CA ALA A 79 6.09 2.98 26.85
C ALA A 79 5.91 1.70 26.05
N LEU A 80 6.97 1.20 25.44
CA LEU A 80 7.11 -0.19 25.03
C LEU A 80 7.47 -1.00 26.29
N THR A 81 6.55 -1.84 26.76
CA THR A 81 6.64 -2.52 28.06
C THR A 81 6.03 -3.93 28.02
N ASN A 82 6.35 -4.75 29.02
CA ASN A 82 5.65 -6.00 29.28
C ASN A 82 4.58 -5.89 30.37
N THR A 83 4.47 -4.74 31.05
CA THR A 83 3.52 -4.49 32.14
C THR A 83 2.71 -3.22 31.84
N PRO A 84 1.78 -3.26 30.86
CA PRO A 84 0.96 -2.10 30.55
C PRO A 84 -0.04 -1.83 31.69
N PHE A 85 -0.42 -0.55 31.87
CA PHE A 85 -1.47 -0.21 32.83
C PHE A 85 -2.87 -0.57 32.30
N ILE A 86 -3.09 -0.45 30.99
CA ILE A 86 -4.34 -0.81 30.31
C ILE A 86 -4.03 -2.04 29.43
N ASP A 87 -4.67 -3.16 29.71
CA ASP A 87 -4.50 -4.43 29.00
C ASP A 87 -5.38 -4.57 27.75
N GLU A 88 -6.40 -3.71 27.61
CA GLU A 88 -7.33 -3.71 26.47
C GLU A 88 -6.71 -3.33 25.11
N LEU A 89 -5.51 -2.72 25.09
CA LEU A 89 -4.83 -2.31 23.84
C LEU A 89 -4.28 -3.48 23.01
N GLY A 90 -4.22 -4.69 23.59
CA GLY A 90 -3.72 -5.88 22.93
C GLY A 90 -2.19 -5.92 22.72
N GLU A 91 -1.71 -7.06 22.24
CA GLU A 91 -0.28 -7.26 21.94
C GLU A 91 0.12 -6.58 20.62
N LEU A 92 1.34 -6.05 20.59
CA LEU A 92 2.02 -5.63 19.38
C LEU A 92 2.32 -6.83 18.49
N ILE A 93 1.85 -6.76 17.25
CA ILE A 93 2.12 -7.77 16.24
C ILE A 93 3.19 -7.25 15.28
N ALA A 94 4.37 -7.89 15.30
CA ALA A 94 5.42 -7.64 14.31
C ALA A 94 4.98 -8.20 12.95
N ASN A 95 4.35 -7.36 12.13
CA ASN A 95 3.97 -7.74 10.78
C ASN A 95 5.14 -7.51 9.82
N LYS A 96 5.68 -8.60 9.25
CA LYS A 96 6.72 -8.56 8.22
C LYS A 96 6.08 -8.27 6.86
N ASN A 97 5.39 -7.15 6.74
CA ASN A 97 4.87 -6.72 5.45
C ASN A 97 6.07 -6.25 4.60
N ASN A 98 6.62 -7.15 3.79
CA ASN A 98 7.64 -6.88 2.77
C ASN A 98 7.06 -6.03 1.62
N ILE A 99 6.50 -4.84 1.91
CA ILE A 99 5.81 -4.03 0.90
C ILE A 99 6.81 -3.54 -0.18
N HIS A 100 8.11 -3.51 0.11
CA HIS A 100 9.10 -2.85 -0.77
C HIS A 100 10.04 -3.78 -1.56
N GLN A 101 9.98 -5.11 -1.44
CA GLN A 101 10.99 -5.98 -2.10
C GLN A 101 10.47 -6.87 -3.25
N ASN A 102 9.16 -7.05 -3.43
CA ASN A 102 8.62 -7.98 -4.45
C ASN A 102 7.69 -7.34 -5.51
N LYS A 103 7.45 -6.03 -5.45
CA LYS A 103 6.53 -5.35 -6.37
C LYS A 103 7.17 -4.90 -7.70
N GLY A 104 8.48 -4.70 -7.73
CA GLY A 104 9.19 -4.23 -8.94
C GLY A 104 9.33 -5.33 -10.00
N GLU A 105 9.95 -6.45 -9.64
CA GLU A 105 10.29 -7.52 -10.59
C GLU A 105 9.05 -8.17 -11.24
N LYS A 106 7.99 -8.43 -10.45
CA LYS A 106 6.73 -8.98 -10.99
C LYS A 106 5.99 -8.03 -11.92
N MET A 107 6.13 -6.72 -11.73
CA MET A 107 5.47 -5.74 -12.60
C MET A 107 6.16 -5.71 -13.96
N ASP A 108 7.48 -5.76 -13.99
CA ASP A 108 8.27 -5.73 -15.22
C ASP A 108 8.04 -6.97 -16.10
N GLU A 109 7.90 -8.15 -15.49
CA GLU A 109 7.52 -9.37 -16.22
C GLU A 109 6.12 -9.26 -16.83
N LYS A 110 5.16 -8.71 -16.08
CA LYS A 110 3.79 -8.54 -16.56
C LYS A 110 3.69 -7.49 -17.66
N ILE A 111 4.47 -6.42 -17.59
CA ILE A 111 4.57 -5.39 -18.63
C ILE A 111 5.11 -6.01 -19.93
N LYS A 112 6.20 -6.78 -19.87
CA LYS A 112 6.76 -7.47 -21.06
C LYS A 112 5.77 -8.45 -21.69
N GLU A 113 5.04 -9.19 -20.88
CA GLU A 113 4.02 -10.12 -21.37
C GLU A 113 2.88 -9.38 -22.09
N LEU A 114 2.40 -8.27 -21.51
CA LEU A 114 1.36 -7.44 -22.13
C LEU A 114 1.83 -6.79 -23.44
N GLU A 115 3.07 -6.32 -23.50
CA GLU A 115 3.65 -5.77 -24.73
C GLU A 115 3.70 -6.81 -25.85
N SER A 116 4.10 -8.05 -25.54
CA SER A 116 4.10 -9.15 -26.51
C SER A 116 2.70 -9.45 -27.04
N GLN A 117 1.69 -9.49 -26.15
CA GLN A 117 0.30 -9.72 -26.55
C GLN A 117 -0.24 -8.59 -27.44
N ILE A 118 0.08 -7.33 -27.13
CA ILE A 118 -0.33 -6.17 -27.95
C ILE A 118 0.29 -6.26 -29.36
N ILE A 119 1.56 -6.65 -29.47
CA ILE A 119 2.22 -6.82 -30.77
C ILE A 119 1.56 -7.92 -31.59
N ALA A 120 1.27 -9.08 -30.97
CA ALA A 120 0.58 -10.19 -31.63
C ALA A 120 -0.80 -9.76 -32.17
N LEU A 121 -1.63 -9.14 -31.31
CA LEU A 121 -2.96 -8.65 -31.71
C LEU A 121 -2.90 -7.61 -32.84
N LYS A 122 -1.89 -6.74 -32.86
CA LYS A 122 -1.70 -5.76 -33.95
C LYS A 122 -1.37 -6.46 -35.28
N ASN A 123 -0.52 -7.48 -35.25
CA ASN A 123 -0.17 -8.23 -36.44
C ASN A 123 -1.37 -9.00 -36.98
N ASP A 124 -2.14 -9.66 -36.11
CA ASP A 124 -3.35 -10.39 -36.49
C ASP A 124 -4.38 -9.44 -37.13
N ASN A 125 -4.62 -8.28 -36.52
CA ASN A 125 -5.52 -7.28 -37.09
C ASN A 125 -5.06 -6.77 -38.46
N SER A 126 -3.76 -6.59 -38.67
CA SER A 126 -3.21 -6.20 -39.98
C SER A 126 -3.45 -7.30 -41.03
N SER A 127 -3.22 -8.56 -40.66
CA SER A 127 -3.46 -9.70 -41.56
C SER A 127 -4.94 -9.85 -41.94
N LEU A 128 -5.85 -9.65 -40.98
CA LEU A 128 -7.30 -9.68 -41.20
C LEU A 128 -7.75 -8.53 -42.11
N ALA A 129 -7.18 -7.34 -41.96
CA ALA A 129 -7.46 -6.22 -42.83
C ALA A 129 -7.08 -6.52 -44.29
N LEU A 130 -5.90 -7.11 -44.52
CA LEU A 130 -5.44 -7.52 -45.84
C LEU A 130 -6.33 -8.62 -46.45
N GLN A 131 -6.74 -9.61 -45.65
CA GLN A 131 -7.62 -10.69 -46.10
C GLN A 131 -9.00 -10.15 -46.49
N ASN A 132 -9.56 -9.22 -45.71
CA ASN A 132 -10.83 -8.58 -46.02
C ASN A 132 -10.78 -7.76 -47.32
N GLU A 133 -9.67 -7.05 -47.57
CA GLU A 133 -9.48 -6.34 -48.83
C GLU A 133 -9.40 -7.31 -50.03
N ALA A 134 -8.69 -8.42 -49.87
CA ALA A 134 -8.58 -9.46 -50.90
C ALA A 134 -9.93 -10.11 -51.22
N LEU A 135 -10.71 -10.48 -50.19
CA LEU A 135 -12.05 -11.04 -50.35
C LEU A 135 -13.00 -10.06 -51.05
N LYS A 136 -12.90 -8.76 -50.74
CA LYS A 136 -13.72 -7.74 -51.40
C LYS A 136 -13.42 -7.67 -52.90
N LYS A 137 -12.13 -7.68 -53.29
CA LYS A 137 -11.71 -7.69 -54.70
C LYS A 137 -12.21 -8.96 -55.41
N GLN A 138 -12.08 -10.12 -54.78
CA GLN A 138 -12.57 -11.39 -55.35
C GLN A 138 -14.09 -11.39 -55.55
N ASN A 139 -14.85 -10.81 -54.63
CA ASN A 139 -16.30 -10.66 -54.75
C ASN A 139 -16.67 -9.70 -55.89
N GLU A 140 -16.01 -8.55 -56.00
CA GLU A 140 -16.24 -7.60 -57.10
C GLU A 140 -15.96 -8.24 -58.48
N GLU A 141 -14.91 -9.04 -58.57
CA GLU A 141 -14.55 -9.75 -59.81
C GLU A 141 -15.53 -10.89 -60.13
N SER A 142 -15.96 -11.65 -59.12
CA SER A 142 -16.98 -12.69 -59.29
C SER A 142 -18.32 -12.11 -59.75
N VAL A 143 -18.74 -10.95 -59.22
CA VAL A 143 -19.96 -10.25 -59.66
C VAL A 143 -19.86 -9.78 -61.11
N LYS A 144 -18.70 -9.26 -61.54
CA LYS A 144 -18.48 -8.87 -62.94
C LYS A 144 -18.57 -10.07 -63.88
N ASN A 145 -17.95 -11.19 -63.51
CA ASN A 145 -17.97 -12.42 -64.32
C ASN A 145 -19.38 -13.03 -64.43
N LEU A 146 -20.15 -12.98 -63.35
CA LEU A 146 -21.57 -13.38 -63.36
C LEU A 146 -22.36 -12.49 -64.32
N ALA A 147 -22.20 -11.16 -64.23
CA ALA A 147 -22.89 -10.22 -65.10
C ALA A 147 -22.55 -10.44 -66.59
N SER A 148 -21.29 -10.68 -66.94
CA SER A 148 -20.91 -10.99 -68.33
C SER A 148 -21.52 -12.31 -68.82
N SER A 149 -21.48 -13.37 -68.00
CA SER A 149 -22.05 -14.67 -68.37
C SER A 149 -23.57 -14.65 -68.57
N LEU A 150 -24.30 -13.77 -67.87
CA LEU A 150 -25.73 -13.58 -68.05
C LEU A 150 -26.05 -12.84 -69.36
N VAL A 151 -25.19 -11.89 -69.76
CA VAL A 151 -25.32 -11.17 -71.04
C VAL A 151 -25.02 -12.12 -72.20
N ASP A 152 -23.98 -12.96 -72.09
CA ASP A 152 -23.61 -13.94 -73.12
C ASP A 152 -24.68 -15.03 -73.32
N ASN A 153 -25.43 -15.40 -72.27
CA ASN A 153 -26.53 -16.38 -72.36
C ASN A 153 -27.86 -15.77 -72.85
N ALA A 154 -27.96 -14.44 -72.97
CA ALA A 154 -29.18 -13.74 -73.40
C ALA A 154 -29.17 -13.30 -74.88
N LEU A 155 -28.05 -13.53 -75.59
CA LEU A 155 -27.85 -13.29 -77.02
C LEU A 155 -27.96 -14.61 -77.80
#